data_AF-A0A957HBE8-F1
#
_entry.id   AF-A0A957HBE8-F1
#
_cell.length_a   1.000
_cell.length_b   1.000
_cell.length_c   1.000
_cell.angle_alpha   90.00
_cell.angle_beta   90.00
_cell.angle_gamma   90.00
#
_symmetry.space_group_name_H-M   'P 1'
#
loop_
_entity.id
_entity.type
_entity.pdbx_description
1 polymer ?
#
loop_
_entity_poly.entity_id
_entity_poly.type
_entity_poly.pdbx_seq_one_letter_code
_entity_poly.pdbx_strand_id
1 'polypeptide(L)'
;MKIDFLTTEDTVTFQVTDYSSPIEDALRLCYYEKVGDAYVKRFPVDTPYLDKIKAHYALYAEEMFLQIVYLRPIPWEQGLLTFADRVAGTGVDWWLTGSCAACVRGIPLKPHDVDIMVDARNIGLLRELFQDDTIEPIVDSSGWVTKDFGVLFLGCRVDIASDPQPILDQPEPVDCGPYAKTVLETVSWRGHQLRIPPIELQLNANRRRQRVERVRLIEEYMQARNS
;
A
#
# COMPACT_ATOMS: atom_id res chain seq x y z
N MET A 1 10.11 -2.75 20.73
CA MET A 1 10.78 -2.29 19.50
C MET A 1 11.47 -0.96 19.77
N LYS A 2 12.74 -0.82 19.41
CA LYS A 2 13.48 0.46 19.48
C LYS A 2 13.64 1.05 18.08
N ILE A 3 13.36 2.35 17.95
CA ILE A 3 13.47 3.11 16.70
C ILE A 3 14.55 4.17 16.86
N ASP A 4 15.46 4.24 15.90
CA ASP A 4 16.46 5.31 15.79
C ASP A 4 16.43 5.89 14.36
N PHE A 5 16.70 7.19 14.23
CA PHE A 5 16.82 7.86 12.94
C PHE A 5 18.26 8.35 12.75
N LEU A 6 18.99 7.72 11.85
CA LEU A 6 20.38 8.08 11.55
C LEU A 6 20.43 8.92 10.29
N THR A 7 21.08 10.08 10.32
CA THR A 7 21.16 10.99 9.17
C THR A 7 22.61 11.12 8.73
N THR A 8 22.88 10.88 7.46
CA THR A 8 24.13 11.21 6.76
C THR A 8 23.92 12.43 5.87
N GLU A 9 24.91 12.80 5.05
CA GLU A 9 24.82 13.95 4.15
C GLU A 9 23.63 13.83 3.16
N ASP A 10 23.41 12.65 2.59
CA ASP A 10 22.39 12.45 1.54
C ASP A 10 21.19 11.61 1.98
N THR A 11 21.28 10.93 3.13
CA THR A 11 20.34 9.86 3.48
C THR A 11 19.89 9.92 4.93
N VAL A 12 18.60 9.68 5.15
CA VAL A 12 18.05 9.35 6.46
C VAL A 12 17.73 7.85 6.50
N THR A 13 18.22 7.18 7.54
CA THR A 13 18.00 5.75 7.80
C THR A 13 17.04 5.59 8.97
N PHE A 14 15.92 4.92 8.72
CA PHE A 14 14.97 4.50 9.73
C PHE A 14 15.46 3.13 10.21
N GLN A 15 15.94 3.07 11.45
CA GLN A 15 16.54 1.87 12.03
C GLN A 15 15.64 1.30 13.10
N VAL A 16 15.36 0.00 13.01
CA VAL A 16 14.58 -0.77 13.96
C VAL A 16 15.47 -1.84 14.60
N THR A 17 15.54 -1.82 15.93
CA THR A 17 16.27 -2.78 16.77
C THR A 17 15.38 -3.26 17.92
N ASP A 18 15.85 -4.23 18.71
CA ASP A 18 15.13 -4.72 19.91
C ASP A 18 13.64 -5.02 19.65
N TYR A 19 13.40 -5.80 18.60
CA TYR A 19 12.09 -6.18 18.10
C TYR A 19 11.78 -7.65 18.42
N SER A 20 10.50 -7.99 18.51
CA SER A 20 10.04 -9.36 18.70
C SER A 20 10.08 -10.15 17.38
N SER A 21 10.08 -11.49 17.46
CA SER A 21 10.06 -12.36 16.26
C SER A 21 8.91 -12.04 15.28
N PRO A 22 7.66 -11.77 15.72
CA PRO A 22 6.60 -11.37 14.78
C PRO A 22 6.88 -10.05 14.04
N ILE A 23 7.53 -9.08 14.69
CA ILE A 23 7.91 -7.82 14.05
C ILE A 23 9.01 -8.06 13.02
N GLU A 24 9.93 -9.01 13.25
CA GLU A 24 10.94 -9.38 12.25
C GLU A 24 10.31 -9.83 10.92
N ASP A 25 9.24 -10.63 11.00
CA ASP A 25 8.52 -11.08 9.80
C ASP A 25 7.80 -9.92 9.11
N ALA A 26 7.21 -8.99 9.86
CA ALA A 26 6.62 -7.77 9.32
C ALA A 26 7.66 -6.89 8.60
N LEU A 27 8.85 -6.71 9.20
CA LEU A 27 9.95 -5.94 8.62
C LEU A 27 10.42 -6.55 7.30
N ARG A 28 10.52 -7.88 7.21
CA ARG A 28 10.82 -8.60 5.96
C ARG A 28 9.75 -8.37 4.89
N LEU A 29 8.47 -8.45 5.27
CA LEU A 29 7.34 -8.20 4.36
C LEU A 29 7.30 -6.74 3.87
N CYS A 30 7.78 -5.78 4.67
CA CYS A 30 7.88 -4.36 4.33
C CYS A 30 9.18 -3.98 3.60
N TYR A 31 9.98 -4.98 3.20
CA TYR A 31 11.25 -4.80 2.49
C TYR A 31 12.30 -3.98 3.27
N TYR A 32 12.35 -4.13 4.60
CA TYR A 32 13.48 -3.60 5.37
C TYR A 32 14.69 -4.51 5.17
N GLU A 33 15.87 -3.90 5.02
CA GLU A 33 17.13 -4.61 4.88
C GLU A 33 17.68 -4.98 6.26
N LYS A 34 18.19 -6.22 6.42
CA LYS A 34 18.87 -6.62 7.66
C LYS A 34 20.34 -6.20 7.62
N VAL A 35 20.77 -5.40 8.59
CA VAL A 35 22.15 -4.94 8.76
C VAL A 35 22.59 -5.19 10.20
N GLY A 36 23.39 -6.25 10.40
CA GLY A 36 23.73 -6.72 11.74
C GLY A 36 22.47 -7.15 12.52
N ASP A 37 22.29 -6.57 13.70
CA ASP A 37 21.13 -6.81 14.57
C ASP A 37 19.97 -5.82 14.34
N ALA A 38 20.06 -5.00 13.29
CA ALA A 38 19.05 -4.02 12.94
C ALA A 38 18.36 -4.32 11.61
N TYR A 39 17.14 -3.83 11.48
CA TYR A 39 16.46 -3.68 10.19
C TYR A 39 16.41 -2.21 9.81
N VAL A 40 16.71 -1.90 8.56
CA VAL A 40 16.83 -0.52 8.08
C VAL A 40 16.05 -0.27 6.80
N LYS A 41 15.54 0.94 6.69
CA LYS A 41 15.02 1.51 5.43
C LYS A 41 15.58 2.91 5.26
N ARG A 42 15.95 3.27 4.02
CA ARG A 42 16.71 4.48 3.73
C ARG A 42 15.93 5.37 2.78
N PHE A 43 15.96 6.67 3.04
CA PHE A 43 15.28 7.69 2.24
C PHE A 43 16.20 8.90 2.01
N PRO A 44 15.97 9.71 0.97
CA PRO A 44 16.70 10.96 0.75
C PRO A 44 16.51 11.94 1.91
N VAL A 45 17.56 12.67 2.30
CA VAL A 45 17.49 13.64 3.41
C VAL A 45 16.59 14.85 3.10
N ASP A 46 16.43 15.19 1.81
CA ASP A 46 15.59 16.28 1.31
C ASP A 46 14.10 15.90 1.16
N THR A 47 13.72 14.72 1.69
CA THR A 47 12.33 14.27 1.75
C THR A 47 11.43 15.33 2.42
N PRO A 48 10.36 15.79 1.74
CA PRO A 48 9.41 16.71 2.34
C PRO A 48 8.80 16.18 3.64
N TYR A 49 8.64 17.06 4.63
CA TYR A 49 7.99 16.77 5.93
C TYR A 49 8.68 15.67 6.77
N LEU A 50 9.97 15.43 6.56
CA LEU A 50 10.70 14.33 7.22
C LEU A 50 10.54 14.31 8.76
N ASP A 51 10.51 15.46 9.43
CA ASP A 51 10.32 15.52 10.88
C ASP A 51 8.93 15.02 11.32
N LYS A 52 7.88 15.32 10.55
CA LYS A 52 6.53 14.80 10.78
C LYS A 52 6.47 13.30 10.56
N ILE A 53 7.11 12.82 9.50
CA ILE A 53 7.19 11.38 9.17
C ILE A 53 7.91 10.62 10.29
N LYS A 54 9.06 11.12 10.77
CA LYS A 54 9.81 10.51 11.89
C LYS A 54 8.95 10.44 13.15
N ALA A 55 8.26 11.53 13.48
CA ALA A 55 7.37 11.58 14.64
C ALA A 55 6.21 10.58 14.51
N HIS A 56 5.56 10.52 13.34
CA HIS A 56 4.47 9.58 13.08
C HIS A 56 4.96 8.12 13.12
N TYR A 57 6.11 7.83 12.51
CA TYR A 57 6.74 6.51 12.54
C TYR A 57 7.04 6.05 13.96
N ALA A 58 7.62 6.92 14.79
CA ALA A 58 7.90 6.62 16.19
C ALA A 58 6.65 6.25 17.00
N LEU A 59 5.49 6.79 16.64
CA LEU A 59 4.22 6.52 17.30
C LEU A 59 3.54 5.24 16.80
N TYR A 60 3.59 4.96 15.50
CA TYR A 60 2.68 3.99 14.87
C TYR A 60 3.34 2.82 14.15
N ALA A 61 4.66 2.81 13.96
CA ALA A 61 5.32 1.73 13.22
C ALA A 61 5.11 0.36 13.88
N GLU A 62 5.14 0.28 15.21
CA GLU A 62 4.91 -1.00 15.91
C GLU A 62 3.49 -1.53 15.67
N GLU A 63 2.47 -0.67 15.78
CA GLU A 63 1.08 -1.06 15.49
C GLU A 63 0.93 -1.50 14.03
N MET A 64 1.50 -0.74 13.08
CA MET A 64 1.51 -1.11 11.66
C MET A 64 2.13 -2.49 11.44
N PHE A 65 3.29 -2.77 12.05
CA PHE A 65 3.95 -4.08 11.90
C PHE A 65 3.13 -5.21 12.49
N LEU A 66 2.54 -5.02 13.67
CA LEU A 66 1.68 -6.03 14.30
C LEU A 66 0.40 -6.31 13.47
N GLN A 67 -0.13 -5.29 12.79
CA GLN A 67 -1.24 -5.44 11.85
C GLN A 67 -0.85 -6.28 10.63
N ILE A 68 0.32 -6.03 10.02
CA ILE A 68 0.80 -6.75 8.83
C ILE A 68 0.90 -8.27 9.07
N VAL A 69 1.27 -8.68 10.29
CA VAL A 69 1.32 -10.09 10.70
C VAL A 69 0.05 -10.57 11.41
N TYR A 70 -1.04 -9.83 11.31
CA TYR A 70 -2.38 -10.16 11.84
C TYR A 70 -2.44 -10.41 13.36
N LEU A 71 -1.48 -9.87 14.13
CA LEU A 71 -1.53 -9.87 15.59
C LEU A 71 -2.42 -8.74 16.13
N ARG A 72 -2.72 -7.75 15.30
CA ARG A 72 -3.68 -6.69 15.57
C ARG A 72 -4.75 -6.64 14.47
N PRO A 73 -6.00 -6.25 14.81
CA PRO A 73 -7.04 -6.02 13.82
C PRO A 73 -6.61 -4.94 12.82
N ILE A 74 -7.03 -5.09 11.57
CA ILE A 74 -6.68 -4.18 10.47
C ILE A 74 -7.96 -3.46 10.05
N PRO A 75 -8.17 -2.19 10.46
CA PRO A 75 -9.37 -1.44 10.16
C PRO A 75 -9.33 -0.87 8.73
N TRP A 76 -9.09 -1.73 7.74
CA TRP A 76 -8.85 -1.33 6.33
C TRP A 76 -10.01 -0.51 5.75
N GLU A 77 -11.25 -0.79 6.14
CA GLU A 77 -12.41 -0.01 5.69
C GLU A 77 -12.34 1.44 6.19
N GLN A 78 -11.90 1.65 7.43
CA GLN A 78 -11.75 3.00 7.97
C GLN A 78 -10.57 3.72 7.34
N GLY A 79 -9.45 3.01 7.11
CA GLY A 79 -8.29 3.58 6.42
C GLY A 79 -8.61 3.99 4.97
N LEU A 80 -9.31 3.13 4.22
CA LEU A 80 -9.77 3.42 2.87
C LEU A 80 -10.76 4.59 2.83
N LEU A 81 -11.72 4.63 3.76
CA LEU A 81 -12.68 5.73 3.86
C LEU A 81 -11.96 7.05 4.16
N THR A 82 -11.04 7.05 5.12
CA THR A 82 -10.24 8.23 5.48
C THR A 82 -9.42 8.74 4.30
N PHE A 83 -8.81 7.83 3.52
CA PHE A 83 -8.12 8.19 2.29
C PHE A 83 -9.09 8.82 1.27
N ALA A 84 -10.19 8.14 0.98
CA ALA A 84 -11.18 8.56 -0.02
C ALA A 84 -11.82 9.92 0.30
N ASP A 85 -12.17 10.15 1.57
CA ASP A 85 -12.69 11.43 2.05
C ASP A 85 -11.69 12.55 1.86
N ARG A 86 -10.42 12.32 2.19
CA ARG A 86 -9.38 13.36 2.12
C ARG A 86 -9.02 13.76 0.70
N VAL A 87 -9.07 12.81 -0.24
CA VAL A 87 -8.79 13.11 -1.65
C VAL A 87 -10.04 13.56 -2.42
N ALA A 88 -11.23 13.47 -1.83
CA ALA A 88 -12.47 13.91 -2.48
C ALA A 88 -12.40 15.39 -2.87
N GLY A 89 -12.73 15.70 -4.13
CA GLY A 89 -12.74 17.08 -4.64
C GLY A 89 -11.35 17.69 -4.90
N THR A 90 -10.25 16.99 -4.60
CA THR A 90 -8.88 17.49 -4.79
C THR A 90 -8.37 17.34 -6.22
N GLY A 91 -9.05 16.53 -7.04
CA GLY A 91 -8.62 16.21 -8.40
C GLY A 91 -7.55 15.11 -8.49
N VAL A 92 -7.19 14.47 -7.38
CA VAL A 92 -6.27 13.32 -7.39
C VAL A 92 -6.88 12.18 -8.21
N ASP A 93 -6.12 11.75 -9.22
CA ASP A 93 -6.43 10.60 -10.06
C ASP A 93 -5.83 9.33 -9.42
N TRP A 94 -6.70 8.53 -8.76
CA TRP A 94 -6.33 7.29 -8.07
C TRP A 94 -7.29 6.12 -8.32
N TRP A 95 -6.80 4.89 -8.20
CA TRP A 95 -7.64 3.68 -8.17
C TRP A 95 -7.19 2.71 -7.08
N LEU A 96 -8.15 1.95 -6.56
CA LEU A 96 -7.94 0.95 -5.53
C LEU A 96 -7.59 -0.40 -6.19
N THR A 97 -6.58 -1.08 -5.69
CA THR A 97 -6.16 -2.40 -6.18
C THR A 97 -6.01 -3.40 -5.02
N GLY A 98 -5.49 -4.60 -5.30
CA GLY A 98 -5.19 -5.61 -4.30
C GLY A 98 -6.43 -6.15 -3.58
N SER A 99 -6.22 -6.64 -2.34
CA SER A 99 -7.30 -7.32 -1.60
C SER A 99 -8.47 -6.42 -1.24
N CYS A 100 -8.22 -5.14 -0.96
CA CYS A 100 -9.30 -4.20 -0.66
C CYS A 100 -10.23 -4.01 -1.87
N ALA A 101 -9.70 -3.97 -3.09
CA ALA A 101 -10.52 -3.88 -4.31
C ALA A 101 -11.41 -5.13 -4.54
N ALA A 102 -11.04 -6.30 -4.02
CA ALA A 102 -11.90 -7.48 -3.99
C ALA A 102 -12.97 -7.36 -2.89
N CYS A 103 -12.58 -6.91 -1.69
CA CYS A 103 -13.50 -6.78 -0.55
C CYS A 103 -14.60 -5.76 -0.79
N VAL A 104 -14.33 -4.64 -1.46
CA VAL A 104 -15.39 -3.64 -1.78
C VAL A 104 -16.47 -4.19 -2.73
N ARG A 105 -16.20 -5.30 -3.42
CA ARG A 105 -17.20 -6.06 -4.21
C ARG A 105 -18.01 -7.07 -3.39
N GLY A 106 -17.67 -7.26 -2.12
CA GLY A 106 -18.28 -8.26 -1.24
C GLY A 106 -17.56 -9.61 -1.19
N ILE A 107 -16.36 -9.74 -1.78
CA ILE A 107 -15.57 -10.97 -1.68
C ILE A 107 -14.93 -11.03 -0.28
N PRO A 108 -15.13 -12.11 0.51
CA PRO A 108 -14.71 -12.16 1.90
C PRO A 108 -13.21 -12.48 2.06
N LEU A 109 -12.35 -11.58 1.61
CA LEU A 109 -10.90 -11.67 1.82
C LEU A 109 -10.49 -10.99 3.14
N LYS A 110 -9.26 -11.25 3.57
CA LYS A 110 -8.59 -10.55 4.68
C LYS A 110 -7.46 -9.68 4.12
N PRO A 111 -7.69 -8.37 3.91
CA PRO A 111 -6.63 -7.43 3.57
C PRO A 111 -5.63 -7.27 4.71
N HIS A 112 -4.37 -7.01 4.37
CA HIS A 112 -3.34 -6.58 5.32
C HIS A 112 -3.04 -5.08 5.25
N ASP A 113 -3.49 -4.45 4.17
CA ASP A 113 -3.17 -3.11 3.72
C ASP A 113 -4.24 -2.64 2.72
N VAL A 114 -4.18 -1.36 2.39
CA VAL A 114 -4.95 -0.73 1.31
C VAL A 114 -3.98 -0.33 0.21
N ASP A 115 -4.10 -0.93 -0.98
CA ASP A 115 -3.24 -0.62 -2.13
C ASP A 115 -3.87 0.47 -3.01
N ILE A 116 -3.22 1.63 -3.09
CA ILE A 116 -3.66 2.77 -3.91
C ILE A 116 -2.65 3.04 -5.01
N MET A 117 -3.14 3.04 -6.25
CA MET A 117 -2.39 3.47 -7.40
C MET A 117 -2.76 4.89 -7.79
N VAL A 118 -1.77 5.70 -8.17
CA VAL A 118 -1.96 7.11 -8.55
C VAL A 118 -1.14 7.46 -9.79
N ASP A 119 -1.46 8.60 -10.42
CA ASP A 119 -0.57 9.22 -11.41
C ASP A 119 0.55 10.00 -10.70
N ALA A 120 1.80 9.90 -11.17
CA ALA A 120 2.94 10.55 -10.51
C ALA A 120 2.80 12.07 -10.41
N ARG A 121 2.01 12.70 -11.30
CA ARG A 121 1.68 14.14 -11.20
C ARG A 121 1.01 14.51 -9.87
N ASN A 122 0.39 13.56 -9.18
CA ASN A 122 -0.34 13.78 -7.93
C ASN A 122 0.53 13.61 -6.68
N ILE A 123 1.78 13.14 -6.79
CA ILE A 123 2.64 12.86 -5.63
C ILE A 123 2.87 14.10 -4.77
N GLY A 124 3.11 15.27 -5.39
CA GLY A 124 3.27 16.53 -4.65
C GLY A 124 2.06 16.84 -3.77
N LEU A 125 0.87 16.79 -4.35
CA LEU A 125 -0.39 17.03 -3.64
C LEU A 125 -0.65 15.96 -2.55
N LEU A 126 -0.34 14.69 -2.81
CA LEU A 126 -0.49 13.63 -1.81
C LEU A 126 0.45 13.84 -0.61
N ARG A 127 1.69 14.26 -0.85
CA ARG A 127 2.63 14.60 0.24
C ARG A 127 2.08 15.76 1.09
N GLU A 128 1.45 16.76 0.47
CA GLU A 128 0.82 17.88 1.18
C GLU A 128 -0.41 17.44 2.01
N LEU A 129 -1.31 16.67 1.40
CA LEU A 129 -2.55 16.19 2.03
C LEU A 129 -2.31 15.22 3.18
N PHE A 130 -1.25 14.42 3.11
CA PHE A 130 -0.95 13.35 4.06
C PHE A 130 0.37 13.55 4.82
N GLN A 131 0.87 14.78 4.89
CA GLN A 131 2.13 15.11 5.59
C GLN A 131 2.14 14.67 7.07
N ASP A 132 0.98 14.61 7.70
CA ASP A 132 0.83 14.22 9.11
C ASP A 132 0.52 12.73 9.30
N ASP A 133 0.30 11.97 8.22
CA ASP A 133 -0.07 10.55 8.23
C ASP A 133 0.93 9.65 7.48
N THR A 134 1.94 10.24 6.85
CA THR A 134 2.97 9.50 6.11
C THR A 134 3.89 8.79 7.10
N ILE A 135 4.03 7.47 6.95
CA ILE A 135 4.89 6.63 7.80
C ILE A 135 6.17 6.22 7.06
N GLU A 136 6.09 5.99 5.74
CA GLU A 136 7.26 5.85 4.88
C GLU A 136 7.14 6.88 3.74
N PRO A 137 8.15 7.72 3.52
CA PRO A 137 8.13 8.73 2.46
C PRO A 137 7.71 8.17 1.10
N ILE A 138 6.83 8.90 0.39
CA ILE A 138 6.54 8.61 -1.01
C ILE A 138 7.71 9.13 -1.83
N VAL A 139 8.55 8.25 -2.36
CA VAL A 139 9.80 8.59 -3.08
C VAL A 139 9.96 7.74 -4.34
N ASP A 140 10.85 8.15 -5.24
CA ASP A 140 11.23 7.36 -6.42
C ASP A 140 11.75 5.99 -5.98
N SER A 141 11.18 4.93 -6.55
CA SER A 141 11.46 3.54 -6.20
C SER A 141 12.77 3.02 -6.81
N SER A 142 13.46 3.84 -7.62
CA SER A 142 14.69 3.52 -8.33
C SER A 142 14.57 2.29 -9.25
N GLY A 143 13.45 2.17 -9.95
CA GLY A 143 13.23 1.12 -10.94
C GLY A 143 12.58 -0.15 -10.38
N TRP A 144 11.89 -0.07 -9.25
CA TRP A 144 10.95 -1.11 -8.83
C TRP A 144 9.73 -1.16 -9.78
N VAL A 145 8.68 -1.92 -9.44
CA VAL A 145 7.53 -2.11 -10.33
C VAL A 145 6.62 -0.89 -10.50
N THR A 146 6.90 0.22 -9.82
CA THR A 146 6.20 1.52 -9.89
C THR A 146 7.22 2.65 -9.88
N LYS A 147 6.88 3.86 -10.33
CA LYS A 147 7.81 5.00 -10.30
C LYS A 147 8.06 5.48 -8.89
N ASP A 148 7.01 5.86 -8.17
CA ASP A 148 7.09 6.27 -6.78
C ASP A 148 6.43 5.21 -5.89
N PHE A 149 6.91 5.11 -4.65
CA PHE A 149 6.30 4.30 -3.60
C PHE A 149 6.44 4.98 -2.25
N GLY A 150 5.39 4.91 -1.43
CA GLY A 150 5.43 5.28 -0.03
C GLY A 150 4.25 4.70 0.73
N VAL A 151 4.20 4.99 2.02
CA VAL A 151 3.25 4.37 2.93
C VAL A 151 2.65 5.43 3.83
N LEU A 152 1.32 5.43 3.92
CA LEU A 152 0.57 6.17 4.91
C LEU A 152 0.11 5.22 6.01
N PHE A 153 -0.12 5.75 7.20
CA PHE A 153 -0.79 5.04 8.28
C PHE A 153 -2.07 5.78 8.69
N LEU A 154 -3.21 5.30 8.19
CA LEU A 154 -4.54 5.87 8.46
C LEU A 154 -5.33 4.96 9.41
N GLY A 155 -4.67 4.50 10.48
CA GLY A 155 -5.13 3.40 11.34
C GLY A 155 -4.90 2.00 10.75
N CYS A 156 -4.56 1.93 9.46
CA CYS A 156 -3.97 0.78 8.80
C CYS A 156 -2.91 1.24 7.78
N ARG A 157 -2.08 0.30 7.33
CA ARG A 157 -1.14 0.52 6.22
C ARG A 157 -1.90 0.86 4.93
N VAL A 158 -1.54 1.97 4.30
CA VAL A 158 -2.02 2.37 2.97
C VAL A 158 -0.82 2.59 2.07
N ASP A 159 -0.66 1.73 1.08
CA ASP A 159 0.45 1.77 0.13
C ASP A 159 0.08 2.68 -1.03
N ILE A 160 0.92 3.68 -1.27
CA ILE A 160 0.77 4.63 -2.38
C ILE A 160 1.83 4.29 -3.41
N ALA A 161 1.42 3.95 -4.63
CA ALA A 161 2.34 3.69 -5.72
C ALA A 161 1.93 4.44 -6.99
N SER A 162 2.89 5.00 -7.72
CA SER A 162 2.62 5.78 -8.94
C SER A 162 3.12 5.09 -10.20
N ASP A 163 2.50 5.38 -11.34
CA ASP A 163 2.98 5.04 -12.68
C ASP A 163 3.54 3.59 -12.78
N PRO A 164 2.66 2.58 -12.71
CA PRO A 164 3.08 1.19 -12.70
C PRO A 164 3.89 0.83 -13.96
N GLN A 165 4.89 -0.03 -13.80
CA GLN A 165 5.76 -0.41 -14.90
C GLN A 165 5.11 -1.48 -15.80
N PRO A 166 5.43 -1.49 -17.12
CA PRO A 166 4.91 -2.49 -18.07
C PRO A 166 5.17 -3.95 -17.71
N ILE A 167 6.17 -4.24 -16.87
CA ILE A 167 6.46 -5.60 -16.39
C ILE A 167 5.29 -6.21 -15.58
N LEU A 168 4.43 -5.36 -15.00
CA LEU A 168 3.23 -5.80 -14.30
C LEU A 168 2.20 -6.40 -15.25
N ASP A 169 2.26 -6.08 -16.55
CA ASP A 169 1.38 -6.66 -17.55
C ASP A 169 1.91 -7.97 -18.16
N GLN A 170 3.02 -8.49 -17.64
CA GLN A 170 3.71 -9.68 -18.13
C GLN A 170 3.76 -10.80 -17.08
N PRO A 171 3.50 -12.08 -17.44
CA PRO A 171 3.11 -12.56 -18.78
C PRO A 171 1.64 -12.26 -19.13
N GLU A 172 0.84 -11.90 -18.14
CA GLU A 172 -0.55 -11.49 -18.29
C GLU A 172 -0.81 -10.27 -17.39
N PRO A 173 -1.72 -9.36 -17.80
CA PRO A 173 -2.11 -8.22 -16.98
C PRO A 173 -2.59 -8.57 -15.58
N VAL A 174 -2.13 -7.78 -14.60
CA VAL A 174 -2.56 -7.83 -13.20
C VAL A 174 -3.27 -6.53 -12.79
N ASP A 175 -3.85 -6.55 -11.60
CA ASP A 175 -4.75 -5.52 -11.07
C ASP A 175 -4.11 -4.16 -10.76
N CYS A 176 -2.78 -4.06 -10.83
CA CYS A 176 -2.04 -2.80 -10.60
C CYS A 176 -1.20 -2.34 -11.79
N GLY A 177 -1.23 -3.04 -12.94
CA GLY A 177 -0.42 -2.72 -14.11
C GLY A 177 -0.96 -1.57 -14.98
N PRO A 178 -0.20 -1.11 -16.00
CA PRO A 178 -0.67 -0.11 -16.97
C PRO A 178 -1.98 -0.49 -17.66
N TYR A 179 -2.16 -1.76 -18.04
CA TYR A 179 -3.40 -2.23 -18.65
C TYR A 179 -4.60 -1.98 -17.74
N ALA A 180 -4.48 -2.29 -16.44
CA ALA A 180 -5.55 -2.08 -15.46
C ALA A 180 -6.06 -0.63 -15.43
N LYS A 181 -5.15 0.36 -15.52
CA LYS A 181 -5.49 1.80 -15.55
C LYS A 181 -6.44 2.15 -16.71
N THR A 182 -6.40 1.40 -17.81
CA THR A 182 -7.20 1.67 -19.02
C THR A 182 -8.61 1.06 -19.01
N VAL A 183 -8.86 0.10 -18.13
CA VAL A 183 -10.11 -0.69 -18.09
C VAL A 183 -10.77 -0.68 -16.71
N LEU A 184 -10.54 0.37 -15.93
CA LEU A 184 -11.10 0.49 -14.57
C LEU A 184 -12.64 0.48 -14.59
N GLU A 185 -13.21 -0.25 -13.63
CA GLU A 185 -14.64 -0.26 -13.31
C GLU A 185 -14.91 0.71 -12.17
N THR A 186 -16.16 1.18 -12.05
CA THR A 186 -16.60 1.98 -10.90
C THR A 186 -17.54 1.16 -10.01
N VAL A 187 -17.28 1.18 -8.69
CA VAL A 187 -18.13 0.56 -7.68
C VAL A 187 -18.55 1.59 -6.64
N SER A 188 -19.84 1.62 -6.32
CA SER A 188 -20.39 2.41 -5.22
C SER A 188 -20.08 1.72 -3.89
N TRP A 189 -19.31 2.38 -3.02
CA TRP A 189 -18.94 1.85 -1.71
C TRP A 189 -18.94 2.97 -0.67
N ARG A 190 -19.75 2.82 0.38
CA ARG A 190 -19.90 3.78 1.51
C ARG A 190 -20.07 5.24 1.08
N GLY A 191 -20.82 5.49 0.00
CA GLY A 191 -21.07 6.85 -0.52
C GLY A 191 -20.02 7.36 -1.52
N HIS A 192 -18.94 6.62 -1.76
CA HIS A 192 -17.92 6.96 -2.76
C HIS A 192 -18.09 6.13 -4.04
N GLN A 193 -17.65 6.71 -5.16
CA GLN A 193 -17.46 6.00 -6.42
C GLN A 193 -16.00 5.60 -6.54
N LEU A 194 -15.69 4.35 -6.20
CA LEU A 194 -14.33 3.82 -6.24
C LEU A 194 -14.02 3.26 -7.62
N ARG A 195 -12.87 3.64 -8.17
CA ARG A 195 -12.33 2.99 -9.37
C ARG A 195 -11.49 1.80 -8.97
N ILE A 196 -11.77 0.66 -9.58
CA ILE A 196 -11.10 -0.62 -9.31
C ILE A 196 -10.84 -1.38 -10.61
N PRO A 197 -9.78 -2.18 -10.69
CA PRO A 197 -9.47 -3.02 -11.85
C PRO A 197 -10.51 -4.14 -11.98
N PRO A 198 -10.85 -4.60 -13.21
CA PRO A 198 -11.72 -5.75 -13.43
C PRO A 198 -11.29 -6.98 -12.61
N ILE A 199 -12.25 -7.79 -12.20
CA ILE A 199 -12.02 -8.90 -11.27
C ILE A 199 -11.06 -9.96 -11.84
N GLU A 200 -11.03 -10.12 -13.15
CA GLU A 200 -10.13 -11.00 -13.89
C GLU A 200 -8.66 -10.64 -13.64
N LEU A 201 -8.33 -9.35 -13.55
CA LEU A 201 -6.96 -8.91 -13.29
C LEU A 201 -6.52 -9.25 -11.86
N GLN A 202 -7.45 -9.22 -10.91
CA GLN A 202 -7.20 -9.65 -9.53
C GLN A 202 -7.01 -11.18 -9.47
N LEU A 203 -7.78 -11.93 -10.26
CA LEU A 203 -7.62 -13.38 -10.38
C LEU A 203 -6.22 -13.72 -10.90
N ASN A 204 -5.75 -13.05 -11.95
CA ASN A 204 -4.39 -13.22 -12.50
C ASN A 204 -3.32 -12.93 -11.45
N ALA A 205 -3.43 -11.81 -10.73
CA ALA A 205 -2.50 -11.45 -9.66
C ALA A 205 -2.41 -12.52 -8.56
N ASN A 206 -3.55 -13.11 -8.16
CA ASN A 206 -3.60 -14.14 -7.13
C ASN A 206 -3.12 -15.51 -7.64
N ARG A 207 -3.40 -15.87 -8.89
CA ARG A 207 -2.87 -17.08 -9.54
C ARG A 207 -1.34 -17.02 -9.65
N ARG A 208 -0.81 -15.90 -10.14
CA ARG A 208 0.64 -15.65 -10.26
C ARG A 208 1.35 -15.77 -8.90
N ARG A 209 0.71 -15.32 -7.82
CA ARG A 209 1.22 -15.40 -6.45
C ARG A 209 0.85 -16.71 -5.73
N GLN A 210 0.23 -17.66 -6.42
CA GLN A 210 -0.19 -18.97 -5.89
C GLN A 210 -1.07 -18.87 -4.63
N ARG A 211 -1.93 -17.85 -4.55
CA ARG A 211 -2.83 -17.61 -3.40
C ARG A 211 -4.12 -18.41 -3.56
N VAL A 212 -4.01 -19.74 -3.46
CA VAL A 212 -5.07 -20.72 -3.79
C VAL A 212 -6.44 -20.36 -3.21
N GLU A 213 -6.51 -20.02 -1.92
CA GLU A 213 -7.79 -19.71 -1.28
C GLU A 213 -8.42 -18.41 -1.81
N ARG A 214 -7.60 -17.39 -2.12
CA ARG A 214 -8.10 -16.15 -2.72
C ARG A 214 -8.61 -16.39 -4.15
N VAL A 215 -7.91 -17.24 -4.91
CA VAL A 215 -8.34 -17.66 -6.26
C VAL A 215 -9.72 -18.30 -6.20
N ARG A 216 -9.92 -19.27 -5.30
CA ARG A 216 -11.22 -19.94 -5.11
C ARG A 216 -12.36 -18.96 -4.84
N LEU A 217 -12.17 -18.05 -3.87
CA LEU A 217 -13.19 -17.06 -3.49
C LEU A 217 -13.53 -16.09 -4.64
N ILE A 218 -12.54 -15.71 -5.45
CA ILE A 218 -12.76 -14.86 -6.62
C ILE A 218 -13.53 -15.63 -7.71
N GLU A 219 -13.17 -16.88 -7.99
CA GLU A 219 -13.85 -17.71 -8.98
C GLU A 219 -15.33 -17.97 -8.60
N GLU A 220 -15.60 -18.24 -7.32
CA GLU A 220 -16.97 -18.39 -6.80
C GLU A 220 -17.81 -17.12 -6.99
N TYR A 221 -17.23 -15.95 -6.70
CA TYR A 221 -17.89 -14.67 -6.94
C TYR A 221 -18.19 -14.44 -8.43
N MET A 222 -17.26 -14.78 -9.32
CA MET A 222 -17.44 -14.65 -10.76
C MET A 222 -18.54 -15.58 -11.29
N GLN A 223 -18.62 -16.82 -10.79
CA GLN A 223 -19.67 -17.77 -11.15
C GLN A 223 -21.05 -17.28 -10.69
N ALA A 224 -21.16 -16.77 -9.47
CA ALA A 224 -22.40 -16.23 -8.92
C ALA A 224 -22.92 -15.00 -9.68
N ARG A 225 -22.04 -14.16 -10.25
CA ARG A 225 -22.44 -13.02 -11.10
C ARG A 225 -23.02 -13.41 -12.46
N ASN A 226 -22.63 -14.56 -12.98
CA ASN A 226 -23.02 -15.05 -14.30
C ASN A 226 -24.24 -15.99 -14.26
N SER A 227 -24.75 -16.29 -13.07
CA SER A 227 -25.94 -17.12 -12.83
C SER A 227 -27.18 -16.27 -12.65
#